data_AF-A0A7V9TKI8-F1
#
_entry.id   AF-A0A7V9TKI8-F1
#
_cell.length_a   1.000
_cell.length_b   1.000
_cell.length_c   1.000
_cell.angle_alpha   90.00
_cell.angle_beta   90.00
_cell.angle_gamma   90.00
#
_symmetry.space_group_name_H-M   'P 1'
#
loop_
_entity.id
_entity.type
_entity.pdbx_description
1 polymer ?
#
loop_
_entity_poly.entity_id
_entity_poly.type
_entity_poly.pdbx_seq_one_letter_code
_entity_poly.pdbx_strand_id
1 'polypeptide(L)' 'IGPWAEKCAGIRDRRGFTLLLTPASIGCTWFARHVLGKAIVLGISPRLTFEGTTAPYPKDLCLSVYGYNLHGFDCWRWKP' A
#
# COMPACT_ATOMS: atom_id res chain seq x y z
N ILE A 1 -6.76 8.95 -3.86
CA ILE A 1 -5.97 8.12 -2.91
C ILE A 1 -5.74 8.85 -1.59
N GLY A 2 -5.27 10.11 -1.61
CA GLY A 2 -4.95 10.88 -0.40
C GLY A 2 -5.96 10.82 0.75
N PRO A 3 -7.26 11.12 0.57
CA PRO A 3 -8.25 11.06 1.65
C PRO A 3 -8.38 9.66 2.29
N TRP A 4 -8.20 8.61 1.50
CA TRP A 4 -8.24 7.23 1.99
C TRP A 4 -6.98 6.87 2.78
N ALA A 5 -5.80 7.28 2.29
CA ALA A 5 -4.53 7.09 3.01
C ALA A 5 -4.53 7.87 4.33
N GLU A 6 -5.05 9.09 4.34
CA GLU A 6 -5.25 9.89 5.54
C GLU A 6 -6.15 9.18 6.56
N LYS A 7 -7.31 8.70 6.12
CA LYS A 7 -8.22 7.92 6.99
C LYS A 7 -7.53 6.69 7.56
N CYS A 8 -6.78 5.94 6.75
CA CYS A 8 -6.05 4.76 7.20
C CYS A 8 -4.98 5.11 8.25
N ALA A 9 -4.24 6.20 8.02
CA ALA A 9 -3.24 6.70 8.95
C ALA A 9 -3.86 7.12 10.29
N GLY A 10 -5.05 7.74 10.26
CA GLY A 10 -5.76 8.18 11.47
C GLY A 10 -6.33 7.05 12.33
N ILE A 11 -6.48 5.84 11.78
CA ILE A 11 -7.00 4.66 12.52
C ILE A 11 -5.93 3.59 12.78
N ARG A 12 -4.64 3.90 12.56
CA ARG A 12 -3.55 2.92 12.64
C ARG A 12 -3.29 2.36 14.04
N ASP A 13 -3.79 3.02 15.08
CA ASP A 13 -3.64 2.61 16.48
C ASP A 13 -4.70 1.59 16.92
N ARG A 14 -5.66 1.25 16.05
CA ARG A 14 -6.67 0.23 16.35
C ARG A 14 -6.04 -1.16 16.44
N ARG A 15 -6.67 -2.06 17.18
CA ARG A 15 -6.31 -3.49 17.20
C ARG A 15 -6.78 -4.19 15.92
N GLY A 16 -6.06 -3.95 14.83
CA GLY A 16 -6.31 -4.60 13.55
C GLY A 16 -5.60 -3.90 12.40
N PHE A 17 -5.35 -4.65 11.33
CA PHE A 17 -4.72 -4.10 10.14
C PHE A 17 -5.73 -3.41 9.23
N THR A 18 -5.30 -2.33 8.59
CA THR A 18 -5.99 -1.70 7.47
C THR A 18 -5.07 -1.81 6.26
N LEU A 19 -5.56 -2.43 5.19
CA LEU A 19 -4.80 -2.66 3.97
C LEU A 19 -5.28 -1.71 2.88
N LEU A 20 -4.34 -1.01 2.25
CA LEU A 20 -4.62 -0.08 1.16
C LEU A 20 -3.73 -0.42 -0.04
N LEU A 21 -4.33 -1.04 -1.06
CA LEU A 21 -3.66 -1.36 -2.32
C LEU A 21 -3.71 -0.16 -3.27
N THR A 22 -2.55 0.33 -3.70
CA THR A 22 -2.44 1.52 -4.58
C THR A 22 -1.29 1.37 -5.57
N PRO A 23 -1.29 2.12 -6.69
CA PRO A 23 -0.09 2.28 -7.50
C PRO A 23 1.07 2.82 -6.66
N ALA A 24 2.27 2.28 -6.89
CA ALA A 24 3.52 2.63 -6.21
C ALA A 24 3.95 4.07 -6.55
N SER A 25 3.23 5.04 -5.98
CA SER A 25 3.31 6.46 -6.28
C SER A 25 4.13 7.18 -5.21
N ILE A 26 5.33 6.64 -4.93
CA ILE A 26 6.17 7.06 -3.79
C ILE A 26 6.56 8.55 -3.84
N GLY A 27 6.56 9.16 -5.03
CA GLY A 27 6.84 10.59 -5.23
C GLY A 27 5.64 11.52 -4.98
N CYS A 28 4.44 11.02 -4.68
CA CYS A 28 3.27 11.87 -4.48
C CYS A 28 3.20 12.47 -3.07
N THR A 29 2.71 13.71 -2.95
CA THR A 29 2.56 14.41 -1.66
C THR A 29 1.74 13.63 -0.63
N TRP A 30 0.65 12.97 -1.05
CA TRP A 30 -0.17 12.18 -0.14
C TRP A 30 0.57 10.96 0.43
N PHE A 31 1.51 10.40 -0.34
CA PHE A 31 2.29 9.24 0.08
C PHE A 31 3.27 9.66 1.19
N ALA A 32 4.02 10.73 0.96
CA ALA A 32 4.92 11.31 1.95
C ALA A 32 4.18 11.73 3.24
N ARG A 33 2.96 12.30 3.11
CA ARG A 33 2.19 12.78 4.26
C ARG A 33 1.49 11.69 5.04
N HIS A 34 0.96 10.66 4.39
CA HIS A 34 0.03 9.73 5.04
C HIS A 34 0.50 8.28 5.07
N VAL A 35 1.51 7.91 4.28
CA VAL A 35 2.03 6.52 4.22
C VAL A 35 3.41 6.40 4.87
N LEU A 36 4.36 7.24 4.46
CA LEU A 36 5.75 7.19 4.91
C LEU A 36 5.84 7.35 6.43
N GLY A 37 6.45 6.38 7.11
CA GLY A 37 6.57 6.35 8.58
C GLY A 37 5.25 6.07 9.32
N LYS A 38 4.18 5.69 8.61
CA LYS A 38 2.85 5.43 9.18
C LYS A 38 2.29 4.06 8.84
N ALA A 39 2.86 3.38 7.85
CA ALA A 39 2.48 2.05 7.40
C ALA A 39 3.73 1.25 7.01
N ILE A 40 3.63 -0.08 7.07
CA ILE A 40 4.52 -0.95 6.30
C ILE A 40 4.09 -0.86 4.84
N VAL A 41 5.02 -0.58 3.94
CA VAL A 41 4.77 -0.55 2.50
C VAL A 41 5.41 -1.77 1.85
N LEU A 42 4.59 -2.61 1.25
CA LEU A 42 5.02 -3.80 0.51
C LEU A 42 4.90 -3.53 -0.98
N GLY A 43 6.02 -3.28 -1.66
CA GLY A 43 6.06 -3.21 -3.13
C GLY A 43 5.81 -4.60 -3.72
N ILE A 44 4.81 -4.75 -4.59
CA ILE A 44 4.38 -6.06 -5.08
C ILE A 44 5.14 -6.42 -6.36
N SER A 45 5.72 -7.62 -6.39
CA SER A 45 6.42 -8.18 -7.54
C SER A 45 6.05 -9.66 -7.75
N PRO A 46 5.78 -10.13 -8.97
CA PRO A 46 5.67 -9.37 -10.22
C PRO A 46 4.40 -8.49 -10.25
N ARG A 47 4.17 -7.78 -11.35
CA ARG A 47 2.93 -7.00 -11.54
C ARG A 47 1.71 -7.92 -11.43
N LEU A 48 0.70 -7.46 -10.68
CA LEU A 48 -0.55 -8.20 -10.50
C LEU A 48 -1.41 -8.16 -11.76
N THR A 49 -2.02 -9.29 -12.09
CA THR A 49 -3.15 -9.38 -13.02
C THR A 49 -4.42 -9.52 -12.21
N PHE A 50 -5.41 -8.64 -12.44
CA PHE A 50 -6.68 -8.70 -11.73
C PHE A 50 -7.62 -9.71 -12.39
N GLU A 51 -8.51 -10.32 -11.60
CA GLU A 51 -9.51 -11.25 -12.12
C GLU A 51 -10.35 -10.62 -13.25
N GLY A 52 -10.61 -11.41 -14.29
CA GLY A 52 -11.29 -10.93 -15.51
C GLY A 52 -10.38 -10.22 -16.53
N THR A 53 -9.08 -10.09 -16.24
CA THR A 53 -8.10 -9.53 -17.18
C THR A 53 -6.99 -10.53 -17.49
N THR A 54 -6.42 -10.44 -18.69
CA THR A 54 -5.30 -11.30 -19.12
C THR A 54 -3.95 -10.60 -19.00
N ALA A 55 -3.93 -9.28 -19.17
CA ALA A 55 -2.73 -8.46 -19.07
C ALA A 55 -2.49 -7.98 -17.63
N PRO A 56 -1.22 -7.94 -17.15
CA PRO A 56 -0.90 -7.34 -15.85
C PRO A 56 -1.29 -5.86 -15.78
N TYR A 57 -1.62 -5.39 -14.58
CA TYR A 57 -1.89 -3.97 -14.33
C TYR A 57 -0.68 -3.13 -14.75
N PRO A 58 -0.86 -2.02 -15.50
CA PRO A 58 0.24 -1.34 -16.19
C PRO A 58 1.20 -0.60 -15.25
N LYS A 59 0.80 -0.33 -14.01
CA LYS A 59 1.63 0.34 -13.01
C LYS A 59 2.07 -0.66 -11.94
N ASP A 60 3.24 -0.43 -11.38
CA ASP A 60 3.67 -1.19 -10.19
C ASP A 60 2.75 -0.84 -9.01
N LEU A 61 2.40 -1.83 -8.20
CA LEU A 61 1.49 -1.70 -7.06
C LEU A 61 2.26 -1.86 -5.76
N CYS A 62 1.76 -1.21 -4.70
CA CYS A 62 2.21 -1.46 -3.34
C CYS A 62 1.01 -1.61 -2.39
N LEU A 63 1.18 -2.44 -1.37
CA LEU A 63 0.24 -2.60 -0.27
C LEU A 63 0.74 -1.79 0.93
N SER A 64 -0.02 -0.76 1.32
CA SER A 64 0.22 -0.03 2.57
C SER A 64 -0.56 -0.70 3.69
N VAL A 65 0.15 -1.18 4.71
CA VAL A 65 -0.38 -1.91 5.87
C VAL A 65 -0.29 -1.00 7.10
N TYR A 66 -1.44 -0.53 7.56
CA TYR A 66 -1.57 0.31 8.75
C TYR A 66 -2.01 -0.54 9.93
N GLY A 67 -1.35 -0.42 11.07
CA GLY A 67 -1.72 -1.15 12.28
C GLY A 67 -0.55 -1.25 13.24
N TYR A 68 -0.84 -1.29 14.54
CA TYR A 68 0.14 -1.57 15.60
C TYR A 68 1.39 -0.65 15.56
N ASN A 69 1.25 0.57 15.03
CA ASN A 69 2.36 1.52 14.81
C ASN A 69 3.55 0.98 13.99
N LEU A 70 3.34 -0.10 13.24
CA LEU A 70 4.35 -0.67 12.37
C LEU A 70 4.55 0.21 11.13
N HIS A 71 5.81 0.36 10.73
CA HIS A 71 6.19 1.11 9.54
C HIS A 71 7.49 0.57 8.94
N GLY A 72 7.68 0.79 7.65
CA GLY A 72 8.87 0.30 6.94
C GLY A 72 8.58 0.10 5.45
N PHE A 73 9.59 -0.39 4.73
CA PHE A 73 9.50 -0.73 3.31
C PHE A 73 10.07 -2.12 3.08
N ASP A 74 9.36 -2.90 2.29
CA ASP A 74 9.84 -4.20 1.81
C ASP A 74 9.24 -4.50 0.43
N CYS A 75 9.75 -5.53 -0.24
CA CYS A 75 9.20 -6.06 -1.47
C CYS A 75 8.53 -7.42 -1.21
N TRP A 76 7.23 -7.49 -1.50
CA TRP A 76 6.49 -8.74 -1.44
C TRP A 76 6.51 -9.43 -2.80
N ARG A 77 7.20 -10.58 -2.85
CA ARG A 77 7.13 -11.49 -4.00
C ARG A 77 5.81 -12.26 -3.99
N TRP A 78 4.78 -11.71 -4.62
CA TRP A 78 3.48 -12.35 -4.79
C TRP A 78 3.62 -13.59 -5.67
N LYS A 79 3.04 -14.70 -5.22
CA LYS A 79 2.88 -15.92 -6.01
C LYS A 79 1.37 -16.09 -6.25
N PRO A 80 0.91 -15.95 -7.50
CA PRO A 80 -0.50 -16.17 -7.85
C PRO A 80 -0.92 -17.63 -7.63
#